data_AF-A0A380SXE5-F1
#
_entry.id   AF-A0A380SXE5-F1
#
_cell.length_a   1.000
_cell.length_b   1.000
_cell.length_c   1.000
_cell.angle_alpha   90.00
_cell.angle_beta   90.00
_cell.angle_gamma   90.00
#
_symmetry.space_group_name_H-M   'P 1'
#
loop_
_entity.id
_entity.type
_entity.pdbx_description
1 polymer ?
#
loop_
_entity_poly.entity_id
_entity_poly.type
_entity_poly.pdbx_seq_one_letter_code
_entity_poly.pdbx_strand_id
1 'polypeptide(L)' 'MADPKMLAPDLTEYHWALYACGHLLDLTAEPHPPVGLYRDEQSATLHGLRMWPATFTVIDLNKDERS' A
#
# COMPACT_ATOMS: atom_id res chain seq x y z
N MET A 1 -9.07 9.07 -21.27
CA MET A 1 -10.51 8.75 -21.12
C MET A 1 -10.58 7.43 -20.37
N ALA A 2 -11.30 7.37 -19.25
CA ALA A 2 -11.52 6.11 -18.55
C ALA A 2 -12.40 5.21 -19.42
N ASP A 3 -12.13 3.91 -19.43
CA ASP A 3 -12.96 2.94 -20.15
C ASP A 3 -14.37 2.94 -19.56
N PRO A 4 -15.44 3.01 -20.37
CA PRO A 4 -16.82 3.10 -19.85
C PRO A 4 -17.27 1.85 -19.07
N LYS A 5 -16.51 0.76 -19.09
CA LYS A 5 -16.75 -0.44 -18.28
C LYS A 5 -15.99 -0.40 -16.94
N MET A 6 -15.16 0.60 -16.70
CA MET A 6 -14.46 0.80 -15.43
C MET A 6 -15.30 1.68 -14.51
N LEU A 7 -15.65 1.12 -13.35
CA LEU A 7 -16.22 1.90 -12.26
C LEU A 7 -15.14 2.78 -11.64
N ALA A 8 -15.50 4.00 -11.26
CA ALA A 8 -14.63 4.81 -10.42
C ALA A 8 -14.44 4.08 -9.07
N PRO A 9 -13.20 3.87 -8.62
CA PRO A 9 -12.96 3.21 -7.34
C PRO A 9 -13.44 4.11 -6.20
N ASP A 10 -14.18 3.52 -5.25
CA ASP A 10 -14.45 4.17 -3.97
C ASP A 10 -13.20 4.04 -3.09
N LEU A 11 -12.51 5.15 -2.86
CA LEU A 11 -11.27 5.17 -2.09
C LEU A 11 -11.46 4.72 -0.63
N THR A 12 -12.68 4.81 -0.09
CA THR A 12 -12.97 4.34 1.28
C THR A 12 -12.88 2.82 1.41
N GLU A 13 -12.96 2.08 0.31
CA GLU A 13 -12.78 0.63 0.31
C GLU A 13 -11.30 0.22 0.41
N TYR A 14 -10.35 1.12 0.11
CA TYR A 14 -8.91 0.82 0.00
C TYR A 14 -8.14 1.24 1.24
N HIS A 15 -8.33 0.48 2.31
CA HIS A 15 -7.78 0.79 3.63
C HIS A 15 -6.42 0.15 3.91
N TRP A 16 -5.87 -0.67 3.00
CA TRP A 16 -4.54 -1.24 3.18
C TRP A 16 -3.51 -0.49 2.34
N ALA A 17 -2.48 0.06 2.97
CA ALA A 17 -1.39 0.76 2.31
C ALA A 17 -0.10 -0.08 2.32
N LEU A 18 0.50 -0.28 1.14
CA LEU A 18 1.80 -0.91 0.98
C LEU A 18 2.90 0.15 0.91
N TYR A 19 3.94 0.02 1.73
CA TYR A 19 5.14 0.85 1.66
C TYR A 19 6.36 0.00 1.31
N ALA A 20 7.20 0.51 0.41
CA ALA A 20 8.52 -0.04 0.17
C ALA A 20 9.47 0.51 1.23
N CYS A 21 10.00 -0.36 2.10
CA CYS A 21 10.89 0.06 3.17
C CYS A 21 12.34 0.19 2.68
N GLY A 22 12.54 0.91 1.56
CA GLY A 22 13.88 1.16 0.99
C GLY A 22 14.81 1.92 1.96
N HIS A 23 14.23 2.69 2.89
CA HIS A 23 14.95 3.36 3.96
C HIS A 23 15.69 2.38 4.91
N LEU A 24 15.21 1.15 5.07
CA LEU A 24 15.90 0.10 5.85
C LEU A 24 17.22 -0.33 5.20
N LEU A 25 17.40 -0.02 3.91
CA LEU A 25 18.61 -0.30 3.15
C LEU A 25 19.50 0.95 2.98
N ASP A 26 19.21 2.04 3.72
CA ASP A 26 19.90 3.33 3.61
C ASP A 26 19.80 3.96 2.19
N LEU A 27 18.79 3.55 1.41
CA LEU A 27 18.61 4.02 0.02
C LEU A 27 17.84 5.34 -0.04
N THR A 28 17.12 5.69 1.02
CA THR A 28 16.24 6.86 1.07
C THR A 28 16.16 7.42 2.50
N ALA A 29 16.31 8.74 2.65
CA ALA A 29 16.28 9.42 3.96
C ALA A 29 14.94 10.11 4.29
N GLU A 30 14.07 10.29 3.29
CA GLU A 30 12.80 11.01 3.43
C GLU A 30 11.61 10.04 3.52
N PRO A 31 10.50 10.39 4.19
CA PRO A 31 9.29 9.58 4.19
C PRO A 31 8.70 9.45 2.78
N HIS A 32 8.35 8.21 2.39
CA HIS A 32 7.85 7.88 1.06
C HIS A 32 6.32 7.75 1.08
N PRO A 33 5.61 8.14 0.00
CA PRO A 33 4.20 7.79 -0.16
C PRO A 33 4.04 6.26 -0.28
N PRO A 34 2.84 5.72 0.00
CA PRO A 34 2.56 4.31 -0.24
C PRO A 34 2.72 3.98 -1.72
N VAL A 35 3.30 2.81 -1.99
CA VAL A 35 3.44 2.24 -3.33
C VAL A 35 2.08 1.97 -3.96
N GLY A 36 1.11 1.56 -3.14
CA GLY A 36 -0.25 1.31 -3.59
C GLY A 36 -1.22 1.15 -2.43
N LEU A 37 -2.50 1.35 -2.75
CA LEU A 37 -3.63 1.11 -1.86
C LEU A 37 -4.37 -0.14 -2.31
N TYR A 38 -4.82 -0.94 -1.35
CA TYR A 38 -5.47 -2.23 -1.55
C TYR A 38 -6.73 -2.32 -0.72
N ARG A 39 -7.71 -3.05 -1.27
CA ARG A 39 -8.96 -3.38 -0.58
C ARG A 39 -8.75 -4.47 0.47
N ASP A 40 -7.77 -5.34 0.27
CA ASP A 40 -7.46 -6.46 1.15
C ASP A 40 -5.96 -6.56 1.46
N GLU A 41 -5.66 -6.98 2.70
CA GLU A 41 -4.30 -7.15 3.21
C GLU A 41 -3.48 -8.16 2.41
N GLN A 42 -4.13 -9.24 1.95
CA GLN A 42 -3.43 -10.34 1.30
C GLN A 42 -2.85 -9.92 -0.05
N SER A 43 -3.60 -9.16 -0.85
CA SER A 43 -3.15 -8.58 -2.11
C SER A 43 -1.99 -7.61 -1.90
N ALA A 44 -2.08 -6.73 -0.89
CA ALA A 44 -0.99 -5.83 -0.53
C ALA A 44 0.28 -6.61 -0.14
N THR A 45 0.11 -7.65 0.67
CA THR A 45 1.20 -8.50 1.17
C THR A 45 1.86 -9.31 0.06
N LEU A 46 1.07 -9.93 -0.82
CA LEU A 46 1.59 -10.70 -1.96
C LEU A 46 2.35 -9.80 -2.93
N HIS A 47 1.87 -8.58 -3.17
CA HIS A 47 2.60 -7.63 -4.00
C HIS A 47 3.91 -7.19 -3.33
N GLY A 48 3.87 -6.87 -2.03
CA GLY A 48 5.05 -6.57 -1.23
C GLY A 48 6.10 -7.69 -1.29
N LEU A 49 5.70 -8.93 -1.01
CA LEU A 49 6.58 -10.11 -1.06
C LEU A 49 7.21 -10.33 -2.43
N ARG A 50 6.47 -10.04 -3.52
CA ARG A 50 6.97 -10.22 -4.88
C ARG A 50 8.00 -9.16 -5.27
N MET A 51 7.85 -7.93 -4.79
CA MET A 51 8.70 -6.80 -5.17
C MET A 51 9.86 -6.59 -4.20
N TRP A 52 9.60 -6.72 -2.89
CA TRP A 52 10.54 -6.51 -1.80
C TRP A 52 10.42 -7.65 -0.79
N PRO A 53 10.92 -8.87 -1.11
CA PRO A 53 10.68 -10.07 -0.30
C PRO A 53 11.04 -9.95 1.19
N ALA A 54 11.93 -9.01 1.54
CA ALA A 54 12.40 -8.79 2.90
C ALA A 54 12.19 -7.35 3.41
N THR A 55 11.69 -6.42 2.59
CA THR A 55 11.73 -4.97 2.89
C THR A 55 10.47 -4.22 2.45
N PHE A 56 9.32 -4.64 2.96
CA PHE A 56 8.05 -3.93 2.82
C PHE A 56 7.27 -3.90 4.13
N THR A 57 6.29 -3.00 4.21
CA THR A 57 5.27 -3.05 5.26
C THR A 57 3.89 -2.78 4.68
N VAL A 58 2.88 -3.39 5.31
CA VAL A 58 1.47 -3.22 4.98
C VAL A 58 0.77 -2.68 6.22
N ILE A 59 0.04 -1.57 6.07
CA ILE A 59 -0.61 -0.86 7.17
C ILE A 59 -2.11 -0.79 6.90
N ASP A 60 -2.92 -1.08 7.92
CA ASP A 60 -4.35 -0.80 7.93
C ASP A 60 -4.58 0.67 8.32
N LEU A 61 -5.02 1.47 7.36
CA LEU A 61 -5.31 2.89 7.51
C LEU A 61 -6.52 3.15 8.43
N ASN A 62 -7.43 2.19 8.57
CA ASN A 62 -8.65 2.36 9.39
C ASN A 62 -8.42 1.98 10.86
N LYS A 63 -7.31 1.30 11.16
CA LYS A 63 -7.02 0.80 12.51
C LYS A 63 -6.54 1.91 13.46
N ASP A 64 -6.00 3.00 12.92
CA ASP A 64 -5.40 4.10 13.69
C ASP A 64 -6.42 5.16 14.18
N GLU A 65 -7.67 5.11 13.71
CA GLU A 65 -8.71 6.10 14.10
C GLU A 65 -9.25 5.92 15.54
N ARG A 66 -8.65 5.03 16.34
CA ARG A 66 -8.98 4.81 17.76
C ARG A 66 -7.70 4.66 18.61
N SER A 67 -7.02 5.75 18.92
CA SER A 67 -6.12 5.86 20.07
C SER A 67 -6.07 7.27 20.62
#